data_AF-A0A7H4N716-F1
#
_entry.id   AF-A0A7H4N716-F1
#
_cell.length_a   1.000
_cell.length_b   1.000
_cell.length_c   1.000
_cell.angle_alpha   90.00
_cell.angle_beta   90.00
_cell.angle_gamma   90.00
#
_symmetry.space_group_name_H-M   'P 1'
#
loop_
_entity.id
_entity.type
_entity.pdbx_description
1 polymer ?
#
loop_
_entity_poly.entity_id
_entity_poly.type
_entity_poly.pdbx_seq_one_letter_code
_entity_poly.pdbx_strand_id
1 'polypeptide(L)'
;MADIRNVVAGDPSPDGKGTLLIKRGIEVGHIFQLGTKYSEAMKASVQGEDGRNQILTMGCYGIGVTRVVAAAIEQNFDDRGILWPEAIAPFQVAILPMNMHKSYRVQELAEKLYAELSALGIDVLMDDRKERPGVMFADMELIGIPHHHRAGRP
;
A
#
# COMPACT_ATOMS: atom_id res chain seq x y z
N MET A 1 24.49 33.74 -15.83
CA MET A 1 23.42 33.71 -14.80
C MET A 1 23.39 32.30 -14.23
N ALA A 2 23.39 32.15 -12.91
CA ALA A 2 23.29 30.85 -12.25
C ALA A 2 21.88 30.69 -11.68
N ASP A 3 21.33 29.48 -11.77
CA ASP A 3 20.06 29.13 -11.14
C ASP A 3 20.30 28.74 -9.67
N ILE A 4 19.94 29.63 -8.75
CA ILE A 4 20.31 29.54 -7.33
C ILE A 4 19.13 29.84 -6.38
N ARG A 5 17.93 30.08 -6.92
CA ARG A 5 16.72 30.33 -6.10
C ARG A 5 15.75 29.18 -6.22
N ASN A 6 14.96 28.95 -5.19
CA ASN A 6 13.79 28.08 -5.32
C ASN A 6 12.71 28.77 -6.16
N VAL A 7 11.95 27.97 -6.89
CA VAL A 7 10.73 28.40 -7.57
C VAL A 7 9.63 28.71 -6.56
N VAL A 8 8.71 29.59 -6.94
CA VAL A 8 7.49 29.90 -6.18
C VAL A 8 6.25 29.59 -7.01
N ALA A 9 5.10 29.36 -6.35
CA ALA A 9 3.85 29.13 -7.07
C ALA A 9 3.51 30.33 -7.96
N GLY A 10 3.17 30.07 -9.22
CA GLY A 10 2.92 31.10 -10.22
C GLY A 10 4.15 31.52 -11.05
N ASP A 11 5.36 31.06 -10.72
CA ASP A 11 6.52 31.24 -11.60
C ASP A 11 6.25 30.63 -12.99
N PRO A 12 6.79 31.20 -14.07
CA PRO A 12 6.65 30.65 -15.41
C PRO A 12 7.29 29.26 -15.48
N SER A 13 6.60 28.34 -16.16
CA SER A 13 7.14 26.99 -16.37
C SER A 13 8.43 27.05 -17.19
N PRO A 14 9.47 26.26 -16.84
CA PRO A 14 10.75 26.24 -17.56
C PRO A 14 10.63 25.71 -19.00
N ASP A 15 9.52 25.04 -19.35
CA ASP A 15 9.21 24.61 -20.71
C ASP A 15 8.47 25.69 -21.56
N GLY A 16 8.24 26.86 -20.98
CA GLY A 16 7.55 27.99 -21.60
C GLY A 16 6.03 27.88 -21.64
N LYS A 17 5.42 26.86 -21.01
CA LYS A 17 3.97 26.60 -21.07
C LYS A 17 3.33 26.71 -19.70
N GLY A 18 2.62 27.83 -19.47
CA GLY A 18 1.85 28.03 -18.25
C GLY A 18 2.72 28.39 -17.03
N THR A 19 2.23 28.05 -15.84
CA THR A 19 2.85 28.43 -14.55
C THR A 19 2.97 27.24 -13.61
N LEU A 20 3.91 27.32 -12.68
CA LEU A 20 4.21 26.27 -11.73
C LEU A 20 3.19 26.22 -10.58
N LEU A 21 2.69 25.02 -10.30
CA LEU A 21 1.88 24.69 -9.13
C LEU A 21 2.72 23.89 -8.14
N ILE A 22 2.64 24.22 -6.85
CA ILE A 22 3.35 23.49 -5.79
C ILE A 22 2.35 22.63 -5.04
N LYS A 23 2.63 21.32 -4.95
CA LYS A 23 1.84 20.35 -4.19
C LYS A 23 2.74 19.64 -3.16
N ARG A 24 2.11 19.08 -2.13
CA ARG A 24 2.80 18.20 -1.17
C ARG A 24 2.72 16.77 -1.68
N GLY A 25 3.83 16.03 -1.52
CA GLY A 25 3.93 14.63 -1.88
C GLY A 25 4.83 13.90 -0.91
N ILE A 26 4.61 12.60 -0.77
CA ILE A 26 5.47 11.70 0.00
C ILE A 26 6.29 10.92 -1.03
N GLU A 27 7.61 11.03 -0.96
CA GLU A 27 8.50 10.25 -1.82
C GLU A 27 8.47 8.77 -1.39
N VAL A 28 7.82 7.92 -2.17
CA VAL A 28 7.75 6.46 -1.92
C VAL A 28 8.83 5.67 -2.66
N GLY A 29 9.52 6.30 -3.62
CA GLY A 29 10.61 5.69 -4.35
C GLY A 29 11.42 6.70 -5.14
N HIS A 30 12.62 6.28 -5.53
CA HIS A 30 13.58 7.10 -6.24
C HIS A 30 14.38 6.23 -7.22
N ILE A 31 14.65 6.77 -8.41
CA ILE A 31 15.51 6.16 -9.41
C ILE A 31 16.71 7.06 -9.68
N PHE A 32 17.91 6.49 -9.75
CA PHE A 32 19.12 7.24 -10.05
C PHE A 32 19.92 6.59 -11.17
N GLN A 33 20.38 7.41 -12.10
CA GLN A 33 21.47 7.05 -13.00
C GLN A 33 22.79 7.35 -12.28
N LEU A 34 23.42 6.31 -11.75
CA LEU A 34 24.66 6.44 -10.98
C LEU A 34 25.89 6.61 -11.88
N GLY A 35 25.77 6.25 -13.16
CA GLY A 35 26.87 6.27 -14.11
C GLY A 35 27.98 5.33 -13.65
N THR A 36 29.21 5.82 -13.64
CA THR A 36 30.41 5.03 -13.28
C THR A 36 30.94 5.31 -11.88
N LYS A 37 30.26 6.17 -11.10
CA LYS A 37 30.74 6.65 -9.78
C LYS A 37 31.22 5.54 -8.85
N TYR A 38 30.44 4.45 -8.74
CA TYR A 38 30.76 3.34 -7.85
C TYR A 38 31.65 2.30 -8.52
N SER A 39 31.40 1.99 -9.79
CA SER A 39 32.15 1.00 -10.54
C SER A 39 33.61 1.39 -10.76
N GLU A 40 33.92 2.68 -10.97
CA GLU A 40 35.30 3.19 -10.99
C GLU A 40 35.98 3.02 -9.63
N ALA A 41 35.34 3.50 -8.56
CA ALA A 41 35.88 3.45 -7.22
C ALA A 41 36.14 2.01 -6.73
N MET A 42 35.27 1.08 -7.11
CA MET A 42 35.35 -0.33 -6.73
C MET A 42 36.09 -1.21 -7.74
N LYS A 43 36.57 -0.64 -8.86
CA LYS A 43 37.21 -1.36 -9.97
C LYS A 43 36.34 -2.49 -10.54
N ALA A 44 35.03 -2.25 -10.65
CA ALA A 44 34.08 -3.18 -11.24
C ALA A 44 34.03 -3.00 -12.77
N SER A 45 34.65 -3.92 -13.49
CA SER A 45 34.74 -3.90 -14.95
C SER A 45 34.46 -5.26 -15.57
N VAL A 46 34.07 -5.26 -16.85
CA VAL A 46 33.82 -6.46 -17.66
C VAL A 46 34.54 -6.35 -18.99
N GLN A 47 34.79 -7.48 -19.65
CA GLN A 47 35.32 -7.48 -21.01
C GLN A 47 34.18 -7.18 -21.99
N GLY A 48 34.35 -6.12 -22.78
CA GLY A 48 33.43 -5.75 -23.84
C GLY A 48 33.55 -6.65 -25.07
N GLU A 49 32.62 -6.49 -26.01
CA GLU A 49 32.62 -7.21 -27.29
C GLU A 49 33.87 -6.96 -28.13
N ASP A 50 34.50 -5.80 -27.95
CA ASP A 50 35.77 -5.41 -28.57
C ASP A 50 37.01 -5.99 -27.84
N GLY A 51 36.79 -6.81 -26.82
CA GLY A 51 37.82 -7.40 -25.98
C GLY A 51 38.45 -6.42 -24.98
N ARG A 52 38.00 -5.16 -24.94
CA ARG A 52 38.53 -4.13 -24.03
C ARG A 52 37.85 -4.17 -22.67
N ASN A 53 38.57 -3.74 -21.65
CA ASN A 53 38.01 -3.61 -20.32
C ASN A 53 37.05 -2.41 -20.27
N GLN A 54 35.78 -2.64 -19.95
CA GLN A 54 34.74 -1.62 -19.85
C GLN A 54 34.25 -1.50 -18.41
N ILE A 55 34.19 -0.26 -17.91
CA ILE A 55 33.63 0.04 -16.59
C ILE A 55 32.11 -0.06 -16.65
N LEU A 56 31.51 -0.71 -15.65
CA LEU A 56 30.06 -0.89 -15.61
C LEU A 56 29.33 0.44 -15.41
N THR A 57 28.36 0.73 -16.28
CA THR A 57 27.41 1.83 -16.04
C THR A 57 26.30 1.34 -15.13
N MET A 58 26.03 2.09 -14.06
CA MET A 58 25.12 1.68 -13.00
C MET A 58 23.87 2.57 -12.93
N GLY A 59 22.75 1.92 -12.61
CA GLY A 59 21.54 2.59 -12.12
C GLY A 59 21.15 1.98 -10.78
N CYS A 60 20.40 2.71 -9.96
CA CYS A 60 19.76 2.16 -8.78
C CYS A 60 18.30 2.59 -8.68
N TYR A 61 17.50 1.71 -8.08
CA TYR A 61 16.06 1.85 -7.98
C TYR A 61 15.67 1.48 -6.55
N GLY A 62 15.02 2.40 -5.85
CA GLY A 62 14.63 2.21 -4.47
C GLY A 62 13.14 2.48 -4.28
N ILE A 63 12.45 1.61 -3.53
CA ILE A 63 11.09 1.82 -3.07
C ILE A 63 11.08 1.60 -1.56
N GLY A 64 10.51 2.56 -0.82
CA GLY A 64 10.33 2.46 0.62
C GLY A 64 9.10 1.61 0.93
N VAL A 65 9.24 0.28 0.97
CA VAL A 65 8.11 -0.66 1.16
C VAL A 65 7.25 -0.31 2.38
N THR A 66 7.86 -0.07 3.54
CA THR A 66 7.14 0.34 4.76
C THR A 66 6.52 1.73 4.64
N ARG A 67 7.17 2.64 3.90
CA ARG A 67 6.64 3.99 3.62
C ARG A 67 5.44 3.97 2.70
N VAL A 68 5.37 3.03 1.74
CA VAL A 68 4.21 2.86 0.86
C VAL A 68 2.96 2.57 1.68
N VAL A 69 3.06 1.70 2.70
CA VAL A 69 1.93 1.38 3.60
C VAL A 69 1.41 2.65 4.30
N ALA A 70 2.31 3.42 4.92
CA ALA A 70 1.94 4.67 5.59
C ALA A 70 1.38 5.71 4.61
N ALA A 71 1.96 5.83 3.42
CA ALA A 71 1.50 6.76 2.39
C ALA A 71 0.11 6.38 1.84
N ALA A 72 -0.18 5.08 1.74
CA ALA A 72 -1.50 4.60 1.35
C ALA A 72 -2.56 4.98 2.40
N ILE A 73 -2.26 4.82 3.69
CA ILE A 73 -3.15 5.25 4.78
C ILE A 73 -3.34 6.77 4.75
N GLU A 74 -2.26 7.56 4.67
CA GLU A 74 -2.31 9.03 4.66
C GLU A 74 -3.17 9.59 3.51
N GLN A 75 -3.24 8.88 2.38
CA GLN A 75 -4.08 9.28 1.24
C GLN A 75 -5.51 8.74 1.32
N ASN A 76 -5.75 7.66 2.07
CA ASN A 76 -7.01 6.92 2.07
C ASN A 76 -7.43 6.56 3.51
N PHE A 77 -8.10 7.49 4.17
CA PHE A 77 -8.70 7.30 5.48
C PHE A 77 -9.95 8.17 5.64
N ASP A 78 -10.85 7.79 6.55
CA ASP A 78 -11.98 8.59 6.98
C ASP A 78 -12.00 8.72 8.52
N ASP A 79 -13.07 9.30 9.07
CA ASP A 79 -13.24 9.46 10.52
C ASP A 79 -13.36 8.12 11.28
N ARG A 80 -13.59 7.00 10.59
CA ARG A 80 -13.81 5.67 11.17
C ARG A 80 -12.58 4.77 11.04
N GLY A 81 -11.73 4.98 10.04
CA GLY A 81 -10.52 4.18 9.91
C GLY A 81 -9.80 4.27 8.57
N ILE A 82 -9.03 3.23 8.31
CA ILE A 82 -8.21 3.09 7.11
C ILE A 82 -9.10 2.69 5.93
N LEU A 83 -8.85 3.24 4.74
CA LEU A 83 -9.47 2.82 3.50
C LEU A 83 -8.41 2.17 2.60
N TRP A 84 -8.22 0.86 2.71
CA TRP A 84 -7.19 0.18 1.93
C TRP A 84 -7.54 0.13 0.43
N PRO A 85 -6.57 0.36 -0.46
CA PRO A 85 -6.65 -0.14 -1.82
C PRO A 85 -6.75 -1.67 -1.81
N GLU A 86 -7.61 -2.23 -2.67
CA GLU A 86 -7.91 -3.68 -2.70
C GLU A 86 -6.65 -4.56 -2.78
N ALA A 87 -5.64 -4.11 -3.52
CA ALA A 87 -4.39 -4.85 -3.72
C ALA A 87 -3.51 -4.99 -2.46
N ILE A 88 -3.73 -4.18 -1.42
CA ILE A 88 -2.91 -4.19 -0.19
C ILE A 88 -3.76 -4.25 1.09
N ALA A 89 -5.06 -4.51 0.96
CA ALA A 89 -5.92 -4.74 2.12
C ALA A 89 -5.46 -6.02 2.85
N PRO A 90 -5.46 -6.03 4.20
CA PRO A 90 -5.00 -7.19 4.97
C PRO A 90 -5.91 -8.41 4.81
N PHE A 91 -7.20 -8.16 4.59
CA PHE A 91 -8.23 -9.14 4.26
C PHE A 91 -9.21 -8.50 3.30
N GLN A 92 -9.89 -9.30 2.48
CA GLN A 92 -10.90 -8.82 1.55
C GLN A 92 -12.29 -8.78 2.19
N VAL A 93 -12.61 -9.74 3.05
CA VAL A 93 -13.92 -9.88 3.70
C VAL A 93 -13.78 -10.10 5.21
N ALA A 94 -14.61 -9.44 6.01
CA ALA A 94 -14.78 -9.73 7.43
C ALA A 94 -16.16 -10.36 7.70
N ILE A 95 -16.18 -11.49 8.41
CA ILE A 95 -17.39 -12.15 8.91
C ILE A 95 -17.53 -11.86 10.41
N LEU A 96 -18.66 -11.24 10.78
CA LEU A 96 -18.97 -10.92 12.18
C LEU A 96 -20.17 -11.76 12.67
N PRO A 97 -19.95 -12.94 13.28
CA PRO A 97 -21.01 -13.82 13.75
C PRO A 97 -21.64 -13.33 15.06
N MET A 98 -22.85 -12.79 14.98
CA MET A 98 -23.50 -12.13 16.11
C MET A 98 -24.02 -13.14 17.15
N ASN A 99 -23.52 -13.04 18.38
CA ASN A 99 -23.83 -13.96 19.47
C ASN A 99 -23.54 -15.44 19.13
N MET A 100 -22.44 -15.72 18.41
CA MET A 100 -22.06 -17.06 17.98
C MET A 100 -22.13 -18.09 19.12
N HIS A 101 -21.63 -17.75 20.31
CA HIS A 101 -21.63 -18.64 21.48
C HIS A 101 -23.02 -18.97 22.05
N LYS A 102 -24.07 -18.25 21.65
CA LYS A 102 -25.45 -18.48 22.10
C LYS A 102 -26.30 -19.17 21.04
N SER A 103 -25.80 -19.33 19.81
CA SER A 103 -26.58 -19.87 18.70
C SER A 103 -25.73 -20.77 17.81
N TYR A 104 -25.94 -22.08 17.95
CA TYR A 104 -25.33 -23.09 17.08
C TYR A 104 -25.59 -22.81 15.59
N ARG A 105 -26.78 -22.30 15.26
CA ARG A 105 -27.13 -21.93 13.87
C ARG A 105 -26.28 -20.78 13.33
N VAL A 106 -25.94 -19.78 14.15
CA VAL A 106 -25.07 -18.68 13.73
C VAL A 106 -23.64 -19.18 13.55
N GLN A 107 -23.17 -20.03 14.45
CA GLN A 107 -21.86 -20.66 14.36
C GLN A 107 -21.73 -21.47 13.07
N GLU A 108 -22.64 -22.41 12.82
CA GLU A 108 -22.61 -23.27 11.64
C GLU A 108 -22.66 -22.46 10.33
N LEU A 109 -23.48 -21.41 10.28
CA LEU A 109 -23.56 -20.53 9.12
C LEU A 109 -22.27 -19.73 8.89
N ALA A 110 -21.66 -19.20 9.96
CA ALA A 110 -20.44 -18.42 9.87
C ALA A 110 -19.24 -19.28 9.43
N GLU A 111 -19.09 -20.47 10.03
CA GLU A 111 -18.06 -21.45 9.66
C GLU A 111 -18.24 -21.93 8.21
N LYS A 112 -19.48 -22.18 7.79
CA LYS A 112 -19.79 -22.54 6.41
C LYS A 112 -19.41 -21.42 5.43
N LEU A 113 -19.81 -20.18 5.71
CA LEU A 113 -19.50 -19.04 4.84
C LEU A 113 -17.99 -18.79 4.77
N TYR A 114 -17.29 -18.90 5.90
CA TYR A 114 -15.83 -18.80 5.95
C TYR A 114 -15.18 -19.86 5.06
N ALA A 115 -15.63 -21.12 5.14
CA ALA A 115 -15.12 -22.21 4.31
C ALA A 115 -15.40 -22.01 2.82
N GLU A 116 -16.61 -21.56 2.46
CA GLU A 116 -17.00 -21.30 1.07
C GLU A 116 -16.16 -20.17 0.44
N LEU A 117 -15.98 -19.05 1.14
CA LEU A 117 -15.18 -17.93 0.65
C LEU A 117 -13.69 -18.27 0.60
N SER A 118 -13.17 -18.92 1.63
CA SER A 118 -11.78 -19.41 1.63
C SER A 118 -11.51 -20.39 0.48
N ALA A 119 -12.47 -21.26 0.15
CA ALA A 119 -12.35 -22.18 -0.98
C ALA A 119 -12.32 -21.48 -2.35
N LEU A 120 -12.85 -20.25 -2.44
CA LEU A 120 -12.73 -19.39 -3.61
C LEU A 120 -11.41 -18.59 -3.65
N GLY A 121 -10.52 -18.78 -2.66
CA GLY A 121 -9.25 -18.06 -2.55
C GLY A 121 -9.41 -16.61 -2.06
N ILE A 122 -10.53 -16.29 -1.43
CA ILE A 122 -10.76 -14.97 -0.82
C ILE A 122 -10.12 -14.96 0.56
N ASP A 123 -9.34 -13.92 0.87
CA ASP A 123 -8.77 -13.73 2.20
C ASP A 123 -9.85 -13.20 3.16
N VAL A 124 -10.29 -14.07 4.08
CA VAL A 124 -11.40 -13.79 5.01
C VAL A 124 -10.90 -13.70 6.44
N LEU A 125 -11.31 -12.64 7.15
CA LEU A 125 -11.21 -12.55 8.59
C LEU A 125 -12.53 -12.97 9.23
N MET A 126 -12.50 -13.92 10.16
CA MET A 126 -13.66 -14.25 11.01
C MET A 126 -13.40 -13.70 12.42
N ASP A 127 -14.23 -12.77 12.87
CA ASP A 127 -14.15 -12.22 14.22
C ASP A 127 -14.97 -13.10 15.20
N ASP A 128 -14.35 -14.15 15.73
CA ASP A 128 -14.97 -15.12 16.65
C ASP A 128 -14.88 -14.71 18.14
N ARG A 129 -14.46 -13.47 18.41
CA ARG A 129 -14.33 -12.94 19.77
C ARG A 129 -15.68 -12.82 20.45
N LYS A 130 -15.71 -13.04 21.77
CA LYS A 130 -16.90 -12.84 22.62
C LYS A 130 -17.11 -11.36 22.97
N GLU A 131 -17.24 -10.53 21.95
CA GLU A 131 -17.39 -9.08 22.10
C GLU A 131 -18.79 -8.57 21.74
N ARG A 132 -19.06 -7.31 22.09
CA ARG A 132 -20.31 -6.65 21.70
C ARG A 132 -20.27 -6.32 20.21
N PRO A 133 -21.39 -6.48 19.47
CA PRO A 133 -21.46 -6.13 18.05
C PRO A 133 -20.86 -4.77 17.70
N GLY A 134 -21.19 -3.73 18.48
CA GLY A 134 -20.67 -2.37 18.24
C GLY A 134 -19.15 -2.25 18.33
N VAL A 135 -18.50 -3.04 19.19
CA VAL A 135 -17.03 -3.07 19.30
C VAL A 135 -16.44 -3.77 18.08
N MET A 136 -17.01 -4.91 17.70
CA MET A 136 -16.55 -5.66 16.52
C MET A 136 -16.68 -4.81 15.24
N PHE A 137 -17.79 -4.08 15.06
CA PHE A 137 -17.95 -3.18 13.92
C PHE A 137 -16.92 -2.05 13.92
N ALA A 138 -16.73 -1.38 15.05
CA ALA A 138 -15.76 -0.30 15.18
C ALA A 138 -14.32 -0.80 14.89
N ASP A 139 -13.96 -1.99 15.38
CA ASP A 139 -12.66 -2.59 15.11
C ASP A 139 -12.47 -2.90 13.61
N MET A 140 -13.48 -3.48 12.95
CA MET A 140 -13.40 -3.82 11.52
C MET A 140 -13.37 -2.59 10.62
N GLU A 141 -14.11 -1.53 10.98
CA GLU A 141 -14.04 -0.23 10.30
C GLU A 141 -12.65 0.41 10.51
N LEU A 142 -12.10 0.35 11.72
CA LEU A 142 -10.77 0.90 12.02
C LEU A 142 -9.66 0.18 11.24
N ILE A 143 -9.72 -1.15 11.16
CA ILE A 143 -8.76 -1.99 10.41
C ILE A 143 -8.90 -1.74 8.89
N GLY A 144 -10.09 -1.39 8.42
CA GLY A 144 -10.33 -0.98 7.04
C GLY A 144 -10.62 -2.11 6.06
N ILE A 145 -11.24 -3.21 6.51
CA ILE A 145 -11.55 -4.36 5.63
C ILE A 145 -12.64 -3.94 4.63
N PRO A 146 -12.44 -4.05 3.30
CA PRO A 146 -13.35 -3.46 2.31
C PRO A 146 -14.80 -3.97 2.35
N HIS A 147 -15.02 -5.24 2.75
CA HIS A 147 -16.33 -5.87 2.74
C HIS A 147 -16.70 -6.51 4.07
N HIS A 148 -17.88 -6.18 4.59
CA HIS A 148 -18.38 -6.68 5.88
C HIS A 148 -19.64 -7.52 5.65
N HIS A 149 -19.63 -8.80 6.06
CA HIS A 149 -20.81 -9.67 6.00
C HIS A 149 -21.38 -9.97 7.39
N ARG A 150 -22.70 -9.80 7.54
CA ARG A 150 -23.44 -10.06 8.78
C ARG A 150 -24.06 -11.45 8.74
N ALA A 151 -23.54 -12.40 9.53
CA ALA A 151 -24.21 -13.67 9.78
C ALA A 151 -25.27 -13.47 10.89
N GLY A 152 -26.51 -13.16 10.51
CA GLY A 152 -27.64 -12.92 11.41
C GLY A 152 -28.93 -13.63 10.95
N ARG A 153 -29.96 -13.62 11.79
CA ARG A 153 -31.31 -14.05 11.39
C ARG A 153 -31.88 -13.06 10.35
N PRO A 154 -32.66 -13.51 9.34
CA PRO A 154 -33.38 -12.61 8.45
C PRO A 154 -34.33 -11.68 9.22
#